data_AF-A0A3P7IHX1-F1
#
_entry.id   AF-A0A3P7IHX1-F1
#
_cell.length_a   1.000
_cell.length_b   1.000
_cell.length_c   1.000
_cell.angle_alpha   90.00
_cell.angle_beta   90.00
_cell.angle_gamma   90.00
#
_symmetry.space_group_name_H-M   'P 1'
#
loop_
_entity.id
_entity.type
_entity.pdbx_description
1 polymer ?
#
loop_
_entity_poly.entity_id
_entity_poly.type
_entity_poly.pdbx_seq_one_letter_code
_entity_poly.pdbx_strand_id
1 'polypeptide(L)'
;MFSFFLEKQPFPHWQLSNFLDVDPSIIECVEQELIKYPAWHRKENDLYSLHQTPDLKSLKALKYPAITSFRDFLYKEVREWLARTSGIELLPQVDSTGSCYASTDCLLAHSDQVLF
;
A
#
# COMPACT_ATOMS: atom_id res chain seq x y z
N MET A 1 13.12 -22.32 -11.00
CA MET A 1 14.44 -21.66 -11.06
C MET A 1 14.22 -20.34 -11.78
N PHE A 2 13.91 -19.27 -11.05
CA PHE A 2 13.62 -17.95 -11.64
C PHE A 2 14.94 -17.28 -12.00
N SER A 3 15.21 -17.22 -13.30
CA SER A 3 16.36 -16.57 -13.91
C SER A 3 16.06 -15.08 -14.12
N PHE A 4 17.08 -14.24 -13.94
CA PHE A 4 17.15 -12.79 -14.21
C PHE A 4 16.40 -11.84 -13.25
N PHE A 5 16.98 -11.62 -12.06
CA PHE A 5 16.92 -10.30 -11.44
C PHE A 5 17.82 -9.36 -12.27
N LEU A 6 17.27 -8.73 -13.32
CA LEU A 6 17.93 -7.56 -13.87
C LEU A 6 17.97 -6.52 -12.75
N GLU A 7 19.17 -6.14 -12.32
CA GLU A 7 19.36 -5.06 -11.35
C GLU A 7 18.78 -3.78 -11.93
N LYS A 8 17.54 -3.46 -11.55
CA LYS A 8 16.92 -2.21 -11.98
C LYS A 8 17.69 -1.05 -11.37
N GLN A 9 17.93 -0.02 -12.18
CA GLN A 9 18.62 1.20 -11.79
C GLN A 9 17.60 2.30 -11.47
N PRO A 10 17.90 3.27 -10.58
CA PRO A 10 19.17 3.46 -9.85
C PRO A 10 19.31 2.61 -8.57
N PHE A 11 18.29 1.84 -8.20
CA PHE A 11 18.32 0.92 -7.05
C PHE A 11 17.39 -0.27 -7.30
N PRO A 12 17.60 -1.43 -6.64
CA PRO A 12 16.75 -2.60 -6.80
C PRO A 12 15.29 -2.29 -6.46
N HIS A 13 14.40 -2.50 -7.43
CA HIS A 13 12.97 -2.34 -7.24
C HIS A 13 12.18 -3.29 -8.14
N TRP A 14 10.94 -3.59 -7.77
CA TRP A 14 10.05 -4.46 -8.52
C TRP A 14 8.82 -3.70 -9.00
N GLN A 15 8.25 -4.17 -10.11
CA GLN A 15 6.96 -3.70 -10.61
C GLN A 15 6.17 -4.94 -11.02
N LEU A 16 5.00 -5.11 -10.42
CA LEU A 16 4.08 -6.20 -10.70
C LEU A 16 2.85 -5.61 -11.39
N SER A 17 2.76 -5.82 -12.71
CA SER A 17 1.56 -5.46 -13.47
C SER A 17 0.47 -6.50 -13.21
N ASN A 18 -0.79 -6.05 -13.16
CA ASN A 18 -1.94 -6.92 -12.86
C ASN A 18 -1.75 -7.71 -11.56
N PHE A 19 -1.37 -7.00 -10.50
CA PHE A 19 -0.97 -7.58 -9.22
C PHE A 19 -2.04 -8.50 -8.60
N LEU A 20 -3.31 -8.19 -8.82
CA LEU A 20 -4.44 -8.99 -8.35
C LEU A 20 -5.04 -9.76 -9.54
N ASP A 21 -5.00 -11.08 -9.47
CA ASP A 21 -5.71 -11.97 -10.39
C ASP A 21 -7.11 -12.27 -9.82
N VAL A 22 -7.99 -11.28 -9.92
CA VAL A 22 -9.36 -11.32 -9.40
C VAL A 22 -10.31 -10.71 -10.42
N ASP A 23 -11.61 -10.94 -10.23
CA ASP A 23 -12.63 -10.23 -11.01
C ASP A 23 -12.45 -8.71 -10.84
N PRO A 24 -12.40 -7.91 -11.93
CA PRO A 24 -12.20 -6.46 -11.86
C PRO A 24 -13.18 -5.74 -10.93
N SER A 25 -14.40 -6.25 -10.77
CA SER A 25 -15.40 -5.68 -9.85
C SER A 25 -14.94 -5.66 -8.39
N ILE A 26 -14.03 -6.55 -7.99
CA ILE A 26 -13.44 -6.56 -6.64
C ILE A 26 -12.54 -5.34 -6.45
N ILE A 27 -11.75 -4.97 -7.46
CA ILE A 27 -10.89 -3.79 -7.42
C ILE A 27 -11.76 -2.53 -7.37
N GLU A 28 -12.83 -2.49 -8.17
CA GLU A 28 -13.81 -1.41 -8.13
C GLU A 28 -14.46 -1.28 -6.75
N CYS A 29 -14.76 -2.38 -6.06
CA CYS A 29 -15.30 -2.32 -4.70
C CYS A 29 -14.32 -1.70 -3.70
N VAL A 30 -13.02 -2.03 -3.77
CA VAL A 30 -11.98 -1.43 -2.93
C VAL A 30 -11.88 0.08 -3.20
N GLU A 31 -11.84 0.47 -4.48
CA GLU A 31 -11.81 1.88 -4.88
C GLU A 31 -13.05 2.64 -4.37
N GLN A 32 -14.25 2.09 -4.57
CA GLN A 32 -15.50 2.71 -4.14
C GLN A 32 -15.58 2.88 -2.62
N GLU A 33 -15.10 1.90 -1.84
CA GLU A 33 -15.01 2.04 -0.39
C GLU A 33 -14.00 3.13 0.02
N LEU A 34 -12.85 3.24 -0.65
CA LEU A 34 -11.84 4.26 -0.35
C LEU A 34 -12.35 5.67 -0.69
N ILE A 35 -12.98 5.86 -1.85
CA ILE A 35 -13.56 7.14 -2.27
C ILE A 35 -14.64 7.60 -1.28
N LYS A 36 -15.49 6.68 -0.82
CA LYS A 36 -16.60 6.98 0.11
C LYS A 36 -16.16 7.02 1.58
N TYR A 37 -14.91 6.67 1.87
CA TYR A 37 -14.40 6.68 3.23
C TYR A 37 -14.37 8.11 3.78
N PRO A 38 -14.99 8.40 4.94
CA PRO A 38 -15.19 9.78 5.37
C PRO A 38 -13.99 10.39 6.11
N ALA A 39 -13.06 9.59 6.63
CA ALA A 39 -11.99 10.06 7.50
C ALA A 39 -10.67 10.22 6.74
N TRP A 40 -10.67 11.05 5.70
CA TRP A 40 -9.44 11.51 5.08
C TRP A 40 -8.88 12.69 5.86
N HIS A 41 -7.60 12.65 6.19
CA HIS A 41 -6.92 13.70 6.94
C HIS A 41 -5.87 14.38 6.06
N ARG A 42 -5.91 15.72 6.01
CA ARG A 42 -4.87 16.50 5.37
C ARG A 42 -3.53 16.31 6.12
N LYS A 43 -2.50 15.92 5.38
CA LYS A 43 -1.12 15.82 5.85
C LYS A 43 -0.27 16.77 5.01
N GLU A 44 0.30 17.76 5.67
CA GLU A 44 1.06 18.81 5.01
C GLU A 44 2.23 19.26 5.87
N ASN A 45 3.42 19.28 5.28
CA ASN A 45 4.63 19.85 5.83
C ASN A 45 5.57 20.27 4.68
N ASP A 46 6.81 20.57 5.00
CA ASP A 46 7.86 20.89 4.02
C ASP A 46 8.15 19.75 3.04
N LEU A 47 7.94 18.49 3.43
CA LEU A 47 8.22 17.30 2.61
C LEU A 47 7.04 16.88 1.72
N TYR A 48 5.80 17.05 2.19
CA TYR A 48 4.64 16.49 1.52
C TYR A 48 3.37 17.32 1.71
N SER A 49 2.42 17.09 0.81
CA SER A 49 1.08 17.63 0.79
C SER A 49 0.15 16.58 0.19
N LEU A 50 -0.70 15.94 0.99
CA LEU A 50 -1.66 14.92 0.54
C LEU A 50 -2.81 14.72 1.54
N HIS A 51 -3.82 13.93 1.16
CA HIS A 51 -4.81 13.39 2.08
C HIS A 51 -4.51 11.93 2.38
N GLN A 52 -4.59 11.53 3.65
CA GLN A 52 -4.33 10.15 4.06
C GLN A 52 -5.43 9.61 4.99
N THR A 53 -5.77 8.33 4.86
CA THR A 53 -6.63 7.65 5.82
C THR A 53 -5.87 7.38 7.13
N PRO A 54 -6.55 7.07 8.25
CA PRO A 54 -5.94 6.31 9.33
C PRO A 54 -5.37 4.99 8.81
N ASP A 55 -4.56 4.33 9.64
CA ASP A 55 -4.10 2.97 9.36
C ASP A 55 -5.29 2.06 9.01
N LEU A 56 -5.19 1.31 7.89
CA LEU A 56 -6.23 0.39 7.43
C LEU A 56 -6.56 -0.70 8.47
N LYS A 57 -5.62 -0.99 9.39
CA LYS A 57 -5.86 -1.85 10.56
C LYS A 57 -6.98 -1.34 11.46
N SER A 58 -7.18 -0.03 11.53
CA SER A 58 -8.25 0.60 12.34
C SER A 58 -9.65 0.44 11.73
N LEU A 59 -9.75 -0.01 10.47
CA LEU A 59 -11.02 -0.15 9.77
C LEU A 59 -11.78 -1.40 10.20
N LYS A 60 -13.10 -1.24 10.37
CA LYS A 60 -14.01 -2.33 10.76
C LYS A 60 -14.51 -3.07 9.52
N ALA A 61 -14.29 -4.37 9.48
CA ALA A 61 -14.67 -5.23 8.34
C ALA A 61 -16.17 -5.21 8.03
N LEU A 62 -17.04 -5.07 9.04
CA LEU A 62 -18.48 -4.95 8.84
C LEU A 62 -18.90 -3.70 8.05
N LYS A 63 -18.06 -2.64 8.06
CA LYS A 63 -18.36 -1.37 7.39
C LYS A 63 -17.58 -1.20 6.08
N TYR A 64 -16.37 -1.74 6.02
CA TYR A 64 -15.46 -1.63 4.88
C TYR A 64 -14.90 -3.01 4.49
N PRO A 65 -15.76 -3.95 4.08
CA PRO A 65 -15.36 -5.33 3.80
C PRO A 65 -14.33 -5.44 2.66
N ALA A 66 -14.42 -4.61 1.61
CA ALA A 66 -13.47 -4.69 0.49
C ALA A 66 -12.07 -4.21 0.91
N ILE A 67 -11.96 -3.06 1.57
CA ILE A 67 -10.66 -2.54 2.05
C ILE A 67 -10.04 -3.50 3.06
N THR A 68 -10.85 -4.03 3.98
CA THR A 68 -10.33 -4.96 5.01
C THR A 68 -9.92 -6.31 4.43
N SER A 69 -10.63 -6.81 3.41
CA SER A 69 -10.21 -8.01 2.66
C SER A 69 -8.87 -7.78 1.95
N PHE A 70 -8.71 -6.65 1.26
CA PHE A 70 -7.45 -6.29 0.60
C PHE A 70 -6.30 -6.12 1.61
N ARG A 71 -6.55 -5.48 2.76
CA ARG A 71 -5.57 -5.38 3.85
C ARG A 71 -5.14 -6.76 4.34
N ASP A 72 -6.09 -7.67 4.56
CA ASP A 72 -5.78 -9.01 5.05
C ASP A 72 -4.93 -9.82 4.04
N PHE A 73 -5.17 -9.63 2.74
CA PHE A 73 -4.33 -10.14 1.67
C PHE A 73 -2.89 -9.58 1.76
N LEU A 74 -2.72 -8.26 1.97
CA LEU A 74 -1.40 -7.66 2.18
C LEU A 74 -0.69 -8.25 3.40
N TYR A 75 -1.42 -8.45 4.51
CA TYR A 75 -0.86 -8.82 5.81
C TYR A 75 -0.42 -10.28 5.86
N LYS A 76 -1.08 -11.12 5.07
CA LYS A 76 -0.84 -12.56 5.01
C LYS A 76 -0.04 -12.89 3.77
N GLU A 77 -0.72 -13.01 2.64
CA GLU A 77 -0.18 -13.60 1.41
C GLU A 77 0.99 -12.78 0.86
N VAL A 78 0.83 -11.46 0.76
CA VAL A 78 1.88 -10.58 0.20
C VAL A 78 3.08 -10.52 1.13
N ARG A 79 2.89 -10.38 2.44
CA ARG A 79 3.98 -10.36 3.41
C ARG A 79 4.78 -11.67 3.39
N GLU A 80 4.10 -12.82 3.42
CA GLU A 80 4.76 -14.13 3.38
C GLU A 80 5.47 -14.39 2.05
N TRP A 81 4.86 -13.98 0.95
CA TRP A 81 5.51 -14.02 -0.36
C TRP A 81 6.74 -13.12 -0.40
N LEU A 82 6.64 -11.87 0.04
CA LEU A 82 7.73 -10.90 0.02
C LEU A 82 8.91 -11.35 0.88
N ALA A 83 8.66 -11.89 2.08
CA ALA A 83 9.71 -12.44 2.94
C ALA A 83 10.47 -13.58 2.24
N ARG A 84 9.74 -14.52 1.61
CA ARG A 84 10.36 -15.65 0.89
C ARG A 84 11.14 -15.21 -0.35
N THR A 85 10.60 -14.26 -1.13
CA THR A 85 11.22 -13.84 -2.40
C THR A 85 12.38 -12.87 -2.18
N SER A 86 12.33 -12.02 -1.15
CA SER A 86 13.43 -11.11 -0.81
C SER A 86 14.53 -11.76 0.05
N GLY A 87 14.21 -12.83 0.77
CA GLY A 87 15.10 -13.42 1.77
C GLY A 87 15.23 -12.59 3.04
N ILE A 88 14.36 -11.59 3.24
CA ILE A 88 14.35 -10.71 4.41
C ILE A 88 13.28 -11.19 5.39
N GLU A 89 13.63 -11.28 6.67
CA GLU A 89 12.66 -11.53 7.74
C GLU A 89 11.82 -10.27 7.98
N LEU A 90 10.53 -10.34 7.66
CA LEU A 90 9.59 -9.25 7.86
C LEU A 90 8.87 -9.40 9.19
N LEU A 91 8.69 -8.28 9.89
CA LEU A 91 7.86 -8.22 11.10
C LEU A 91 6.41 -8.66 10.80
N PRO A 92 5.67 -9.17 11.81
CA PRO A 92 4.26 -9.50 11.64
C PRO A 92 3.38 -8.27 11.40
N GLN A 93 3.83 -7.10 11.85
CA GLN A 93 3.12 -5.84 11.66
C GLN A 93 3.28 -5.36 10.22
N VAL A 94 2.15 -5.01 9.60
CA VAL A 94 2.12 -4.34 8.30
C VAL A 94 1.37 -3.03 8.48
N ASP A 95 2.08 -1.92 8.26
CA ASP A 95 1.50 -0.59 8.29
C ASP A 95 1.00 -0.24 6.88
N SER A 96 -0.27 0.10 6.75
CA SER A 96 -0.86 0.44 5.46
C SER A 96 -1.87 1.57 5.60
N THR A 97 -1.86 2.49 4.64
CA THR A 97 -2.78 3.64 4.57
C THR A 97 -3.22 3.85 3.14
N GLY A 98 -4.39 4.47 2.94
CA GLY A 98 -4.78 5.05 1.66
C GLY A 98 -4.22 6.47 1.57
N SER A 99 -3.62 6.83 0.44
CA SER A 99 -3.10 8.18 0.17
C SER A 99 -3.72 8.74 -1.11
N CYS A 100 -4.19 9.98 -1.09
CA CYS A 100 -4.84 10.67 -2.20
C CYS A 100 -4.12 12.00 -2.47
N TYR A 101 -3.73 12.20 -3.73
CA TYR A 101 -3.04 13.39 -4.22
C TYR A 101 -3.98 14.16 -5.13
N ALA A 102 -4.42 15.34 -4.68
CA ALA A 102 -5.22 16.26 -5.46
C ALA A 102 -4.34 17.19 -6.33
N SER A 103 -4.95 18.15 -7.01
CA SER A 103 -4.20 19.19 -7.70
C SER A 103 -3.26 19.91 -6.72
N THR A 104 -2.02 20.14 -7.13
CA THR A 104 -0.92 20.75 -6.34
C THR A 104 -0.31 19.91 -5.22
N ASP A 105 -0.88 18.74 -4.90
CA ASP A 105 -0.31 17.81 -3.93
C ASP A 105 1.01 17.21 -4.42
N CYS A 106 1.93 16.95 -3.49
CA CYS A 106 3.24 16.43 -3.80
C CYS A 106 3.86 15.66 -2.63
N LEU A 107 4.87 14.87 -2.96
CA LEU A 107 5.80 14.24 -2.03
C LEU A 107 7.20 14.45 -2.60
N LEU A 108 8.02 15.25 -1.91
CA LEU A 108 9.36 15.58 -2.38
C LEU A 108 10.31 14.37 -2.20
N ALA A 109 11.51 14.48 -2.78
CA ALA A 109 12.51 13.41 -2.72
C ALA A 109 12.90 13.07 -1.27
N HIS A 110 12.85 11.78 -0.94
CA HIS A 110 13.18 11.19 0.36
C HIS A 110 13.60 9.73 0.20
N SER A 111 14.13 9.10 1.27
CA SER A 111 14.72 7.75 1.25
C SER A 111 13.89 6.68 1.98
N ASP A 112 12.65 6.98 2.37
CA ASP A 112 11.79 6.15 3.24
C ASP A 112 12.38 5.78 4.61
N GLN A 113 13.58 6.27 4.96
CA GLN A 113 14.22 5.99 6.24
C GLN A 113 13.52 6.76 7.35
N VAL A 114 12.91 6.02 8.28
CA VAL A 114 12.36 6.55 9.53
C VAL A 114 13.35 6.29 10.67
N LEU A 115 13.56 7.31 11.52
CA LEU A 115 14.34 7.16 12.75
C LEU A 115 13.47 6.46 13.80
N PHE A 116 13.94 5.33 14.32
CA PHE A 116 13.32 4.60 15.43
C PHE A 116 13.81 5.14 16.78
#